data_AF-A0A8I1RYF6-F1
#
_entry.id   AF-A0A8I1RYF6-F1
#
_cell.length_a   1.000
_cell.length_b   1.000
_cell.length_c   1.000
_cell.angle_alpha   90.00
_cell.angle_beta   90.00
_cell.angle_gamma   90.00
#
_symmetry.space_group_name_H-M   'P 1'
#
loop_
_entity.id
_entity.type
_entity.pdbx_description
1 polymer ?
#
loop_
_entity_poly.entity_id
_entity_poly.type
_entity_poly.pdbx_seq_one_letter_code
_entity_poly.pdbx_strand_id
1 'polypeptide(L)'
;MDAAISGATFLAQQGAVAQPAQTADASKAASAARDYESVFIAQLLGSMFSGIKTDGMFGGGQGEEMFRSMMIDQYAKGIANQGGFGLAAHMQAELLKHQQGAQ
;
A
#
# COMPACT_ATOMS: atom_id res chain seq x y z
N MET A 1 -46.39 -11.35 22.44
CA MET A 1 -45.98 -10.78 21.14
C MET A 1 -45.84 -9.29 21.40
N ASP A 2 -44.68 -8.66 21.53
CA ASP A 2 -43.52 -8.74 20.65
C ASP A 2 -42.34 -7.97 21.31
N ALA A 3 -41.52 -8.63 22.15
CA ALA A 3 -40.40 -7.96 22.84
C ALA A 3 -39.26 -8.90 23.24
N ALA A 4 -39.04 -9.99 22.48
CA ALA A 4 -38.04 -11.01 22.85
C ALA A 4 -37.15 -11.48 21.69
N ILE A 5 -37.17 -10.83 20.52
CA ILE A 5 -36.43 -11.30 19.33
C ILE A 5 -35.30 -10.34 18.89
N SER A 6 -35.14 -9.15 19.49
CA SER A 6 -34.05 -8.23 19.09
C SER A 6 -32.70 -8.46 19.77
N GLY A 7 -32.62 -9.32 20.81
CA GLY A 7 -31.37 -9.55 21.55
C GLY A 7 -30.49 -10.70 21.03
N ALA A 8 -31.05 -11.62 20.24
CA ALA A 8 -30.38 -12.86 19.87
C ALA A 8 -29.51 -12.75 18.60
N THR A 9 -29.68 -11.70 17.80
CA THR A 9 -29.00 -11.58 16.49
C THR A 9 -27.67 -10.83 16.57
N PHE A 10 -27.34 -10.17 17.68
CA PHE A 10 -26.07 -9.42 17.81
C PHE A 10 -24.87 -10.29 18.20
N LEU A 11 -25.09 -11.53 18.65
CA LEU A 11 -24.01 -12.46 19.02
C LEU A 11 -23.52 -13.33 17.84
N ALA A 12 -24.13 -13.23 16.66
CA ALA A 12 -23.83 -14.10 15.52
C ALA A 12 -22.89 -13.47 14.46
N GLN A 13 -22.40 -12.24 14.69
CA GLN A 13 -21.62 -11.53 13.66
C GLN A 13 -20.32 -10.90 14.15
N GLN A 14 -19.76 -11.41 15.25
CA GLN A 14 -18.31 -11.36 15.43
C GLN A 14 -17.70 -12.44 14.55
N GLY A 15 -17.75 -12.23 13.23
CA GLY A 15 -16.86 -12.93 12.32
C GLY A 15 -15.46 -12.65 12.82
N ALA A 16 -14.77 -13.69 13.26
CA ALA A 16 -13.36 -13.60 13.64
C ALA A 16 -12.65 -12.84 12.52
N VAL A 17 -12.18 -11.63 12.84
CA VAL A 17 -11.17 -10.97 12.02
C VAL A 17 -10.05 -11.99 11.92
N ALA A 18 -9.90 -12.59 10.75
CA ALA A 18 -8.88 -13.60 10.53
C ALA A 18 -7.56 -12.96 10.93
N GLN A 19 -6.99 -13.43 12.05
CA GLN A 19 -5.65 -13.01 12.44
C GLN A 19 -4.77 -13.26 11.22
N PRO A 20 -4.00 -12.26 10.77
CA PRO A 20 -3.17 -12.41 9.59
C PRO A 20 -2.34 -13.68 9.80
N ALA A 21 -2.53 -14.66 8.93
CA ALA A 21 -1.93 -15.98 9.09
C ALA A 21 -0.44 -15.80 9.32
N GLN A 22 0.01 -16.08 10.54
CA GLN A 22 1.40 -16.06 10.94
C GLN A 22 2.11 -17.18 10.17
N THR A 23 2.49 -16.86 8.95
CA THR A 23 3.46 -17.63 8.20
C THR A 23 4.59 -16.65 7.99
N ALA A 24 5.75 -16.97 8.57
CA ALA A 24 7.02 -16.29 8.37
C ALA A 24 7.46 -16.43 6.90
N ASP A 25 6.63 -15.94 6.00
CA ASP A 25 6.73 -16.13 4.57
C ASP A 25 7.60 -14.98 4.06
N ALA A 26 8.90 -15.24 4.06
CA ALA A 26 9.92 -14.28 3.62
C ALA A 26 9.62 -13.73 2.21
N SER A 27 8.95 -14.52 1.36
CA SER A 27 8.50 -14.07 0.04
C SER A 27 7.44 -12.97 0.13
N LYS A 28 6.42 -13.15 0.99
CA LYS A 28 5.38 -12.12 1.21
C LYS A 28 5.95 -10.87 1.86
N ALA A 29 6.87 -11.02 2.81
CA ALA A 29 7.56 -9.89 3.42
C ALA A 29 8.40 -9.12 2.38
N ALA A 30 9.10 -9.82 1.50
CA ALA A 30 9.87 -9.20 0.42
C ALA A 30 8.98 -8.47 -0.60
N SER A 31 7.83 -9.04 -0.97
CA SER A 31 6.88 -8.38 -1.87
C SER A 31 6.27 -7.13 -1.23
N ALA A 32 5.78 -7.24 0.01
CA ALA A 32 5.26 -6.08 0.75
C ALA A 32 6.32 -4.98 0.90
N ALA A 33 7.58 -5.38 1.13
CA ALA A 33 8.71 -4.48 1.20
C ALA A 33 8.97 -3.70 -0.09
N ARG A 34 8.93 -4.38 -1.25
CA ARG A 34 9.04 -3.71 -2.55
C ARG A 34 7.85 -2.80 -2.84
N ASP A 35 6.64 -3.23 -2.49
CA ASP A 35 5.43 -2.44 -2.71
C ASP A 35 5.48 -1.12 -1.92
N TYR A 36 5.92 -1.17 -0.66
CA TYR A 36 6.16 0.02 0.14
C TYR A 36 7.20 0.96 -0.48
N GLU A 37 8.33 0.42 -0.93
CA GLU A 37 9.36 1.24 -1.59
C GLU A 37 8.82 1.88 -2.87
N SER A 38 7.96 1.18 -3.62
CA SER A 38 7.29 1.74 -4.78
C SER A 38 6.37 2.91 -4.41
N VAL A 39 5.60 2.82 -3.33
CA VAL A 39 4.76 3.93 -2.85
C VAL A 39 5.62 5.13 -2.43
N PHE A 40 6.73 4.87 -1.73
CA PHE A 40 7.67 5.91 -1.35
C PHE A 40 8.27 6.63 -2.57
N ILE A 41 8.73 5.86 -3.57
CA ILE A 41 9.25 6.41 -4.83
C ILE A 41 8.16 7.22 -5.56
N ALA A 42 6.92 6.73 -5.57
CA ALA A 42 5.80 7.43 -6.20
C ALA A 42 5.52 8.78 -5.52
N GLN A 43 5.59 8.86 -4.19
CA GLN A 43 5.44 10.12 -3.46
C GLN A 43 6.58 11.10 -3.74
N LEU A 44 7.81 10.59 -3.87
CA LEU A 44 8.97 11.40 -4.24
C LEU A 44 8.80 11.98 -5.65
N LEU A 45 8.48 11.12 -6.62
CA LEU A 45 8.22 11.50 -8.01
C LEU A 45 7.04 12.47 -8.10
N GLY A 46 5.94 12.20 -7.39
CA GLY A 46 4.77 13.07 -7.30
C GLY A 46 5.14 14.49 -6.86
N SER A 47 6.00 14.60 -5.83
CA SER A 47 6.49 15.89 -5.34
C SER A 47 7.35 16.63 -6.37
N MET A 48 8.19 15.90 -7.13
CA MET A 48 8.97 16.47 -8.23
C MET A 48 8.09 16.95 -9.40
N PHE A 49 7.08 16.17 -9.78
CA PHE A 49 6.16 16.49 -10.87
C PHE A 49 5.13 17.57 -10.51
N SER A 50 4.77 17.71 -9.23
CA SER A 50 3.91 18.80 -8.74
C SER A 50 4.54 20.19 -8.95
N GLY A 51 5.87 20.28 -8.98
CA GLY A 51 6.60 21.50 -9.31
C GLY A 51 6.61 21.87 -10.80
N ILE A 52 6.19 20.95 -11.68
CA ILE A 52 6.13 21.19 -13.13
C ILE A 52 4.76 21.79 -13.45
N LYS A 53 4.73 23.09 -13.76
CA LYS A 53 3.50 23.74 -14.19
C LYS A 53 3.03 23.21 -15.53
N THR A 54 1.77 22.79 -15.61
CA THR A 54 1.09 22.35 -16.83
C THR A 54 0.35 23.51 -17.50
N ASP A 55 0.96 24.71 -17.51
CA ASP A 55 0.34 26.00 -17.90
C ASP A 55 0.19 26.20 -19.43
N GLY A 56 -0.12 25.14 -20.19
CA GLY A 56 -0.35 25.22 -21.62
C GLY A 56 -1.83 25.34 -21.98
N MET A 57 -2.18 26.03 -23.07
CA MET A 57 -3.55 26.08 -23.63
C MET A 57 -4.16 24.69 -23.92
N PHE A 58 -3.33 23.65 -24.01
CA PHE A 58 -3.70 22.25 -24.21
C PHE A 58 -3.17 21.31 -23.09
N GLY A 59 -2.67 21.87 -21.98
CA GLY A 59 -2.09 21.11 -20.87
C GLY A 59 -2.83 21.42 -19.56
N GLY A 60 -2.83 20.45 -18.65
CA GLY A 60 -3.49 20.51 -17.37
C GLY A 60 -4.93 20.00 -17.38
N GLY A 61 -5.48 19.80 -16.18
CA GLY A 61 -6.83 19.29 -15.94
C GLY A 61 -6.86 17.96 -15.21
N GLN A 62 -8.03 17.62 -14.65
CA GLN A 62 -8.23 16.43 -13.81
C GLN A 62 -7.90 15.11 -14.52
N GLY A 63 -8.17 15.03 -15.84
CA GLY A 63 -7.86 13.83 -16.64
C GLY A 63 -6.35 13.62 -16.82
N GLU A 64 -5.60 14.69 -17.07
CA GLU A 64 -4.14 14.64 -17.18
C GLU A 64 -3.51 14.32 -15.81
N GLU A 65 -4.03 14.89 -14.74
CA GLU A 65 -3.57 14.63 -13.37
C GLU A 65 -3.71 13.15 -13.00
N MET A 66 -4.86 12.54 -13.31
CA MET A 66 -5.08 11.11 -13.09
C MET A 66 -4.18 10.23 -13.97
N PHE A 67 -3.96 10.61 -15.23
CA PHE A 67 -3.04 9.87 -16.10
C PHE A 67 -1.60 9.96 -15.60
N ARG A 68 -1.18 11.15 -15.16
CA ARG A 68 0.14 11.41 -14.60
C ARG A 68 0.38 10.62 -13.31
N SER A 69 -0.61 10.55 -12.42
CA SER A 69 -0.47 9.75 -11.19
C SER A 69 -0.28 8.27 -11.51
N MET A 70 -1.09 7.70 -12.41
CA MET A 70 -0.91 6.31 -12.87
C MET A 70 0.45 6.08 -13.53
N MET A 71 0.92 7.04 -14.34
CA MET A 71 2.24 6.96 -14.96
C MET A 71 3.36 6.96 -13.91
N ILE A 72 3.27 7.84 -12.92
CA ILE A 72 4.22 7.91 -11.79
C ILE A 72 4.25 6.60 -11.02
N ASP A 73 3.09 6.02 -10.70
CA ASP A 73 3.00 4.74 -10.00
C ASP A 73 3.71 3.61 -10.76
N GLN A 74 3.55 3.57 -12.09
CA GLN A 74 4.20 2.55 -12.92
C GLN A 74 5.71 2.75 -12.99
N TYR A 75 6.18 4.00 -13.08
CA TYR A 75 7.62 4.28 -12.97
C TYR A 75 8.16 3.88 -11.60
N ALA A 76 7.46 4.21 -10.53
CA ALA A 76 7.87 3.89 -9.18
C ALA A 76 8.00 2.39 -8.93
N LYS A 77 7.03 1.60 -9.41
CA LYS A 77 7.10 0.13 -9.42
C LYS A 77 8.28 -0.39 -10.24
N GLY A 78 8.51 0.19 -11.43
CA GLY A 78 9.65 -0.16 -12.27
C GLY A 78 10.99 0.05 -11.57
N ILE A 79 11.15 1.20 -10.90
CA ILE A 79 12.36 1.55 -10.14
C ILE A 79 12.53 0.62 -8.93
N ALA A 80 11.47 0.39 -8.14
CA ALA A 80 11.51 -0.53 -6.99
C ALA A 80 11.90 -1.95 -7.40
N ASN A 81 11.37 -2.45 -8.52
CA ASN A 81 11.66 -3.80 -9.03
C ASN A 81 13.11 -3.96 -9.53
N GLN A 82 13.76 -2.87 -9.97
CA GLN A 82 15.15 -2.89 -10.42
C GLN A 82 16.17 -2.70 -9.29
N GLY A 83 15.71 -2.56 -8.03
CA GLY A 83 16.56 -2.42 -6.85
C GLY A 83 16.32 -1.14 -6.04
N GLY A 84 15.56 -0.18 -6.58
CA GLY A 84 15.08 0.97 -5.83
C GLY A 84 16.18 1.77 -5.14
N PHE A 85 15.91 2.17 -3.90
CA PHE A 85 16.84 2.87 -3.01
C PHE A 85 17.40 1.95 -1.90
N GLY A 86 17.06 0.66 -1.92
CA GLY A 86 17.45 -0.31 -0.90
C GLY A 86 16.59 -0.28 0.38
N LEU A 87 15.53 0.53 0.42
CA LEU A 87 14.62 0.64 1.57
C LEU A 87 13.82 -0.65 1.78
N ALA A 88 13.52 -1.37 0.69
CA ALA A 88 12.82 -2.65 0.76
C ALA A 88 13.58 -3.68 1.63
N ALA A 89 14.90 -3.73 1.57
CA ALA A 89 15.68 -4.67 2.38
C ALA A 89 15.53 -4.41 3.89
N HIS A 90 15.61 -3.14 4.29
CA HIS A 90 15.42 -2.73 5.69
C HIS A 90 14.00 -2.99 6.16
N MET A 91 13.01 -2.69 5.33
CA MET A 91 11.62 -2.89 5.70
C MET A 91 11.25 -4.37 5.79
N GLN A 92 11.76 -5.22 4.88
CA GLN A 92 11.60 -6.67 4.95
C GLN A 92 12.16 -7.23 6.26
N ALA A 93 13.35 -6.78 6.68
CA ALA A 93 13.95 -7.21 7.93
C ALA A 93 13.08 -6.83 9.14
N GLU A 94 12.52 -5.61 9.15
CA GLU A 94 11.64 -5.17 10.23
C GLU A 94 10.32 -5.95 10.24
N LEU A 95 9.71 -6.21 9.07
CA LEU A 95 8.51 -7.04 8.96
C LEU A 95 8.75 -8.45 9.53
N LEU A 96 9.87 -9.07 9.18
CA LEU A 96 10.22 -10.41 9.68
C LEU A 96 10.45 -10.40 11.19
N LYS A 97 11.15 -9.39 11.71
CA LYS A 97 11.36 -9.22 13.16
C LYS A 97 10.04 -9.03 13.91
N HIS A 98 9.11 -8.23 13.37
CA HIS A 98 7.79 -8.02 13.97
C HIS A 98 6.94 -9.30 13.95
N GLN A 99 7.08 -10.12 12.91
CA GLN A 99 6.39 -11.42 12.82
C GLN A 99 6.97 -12.46 13.80
N GLN A 100 8.28 -12.41 14.07
CA GLN A 100 8.97 -13.30 15.01
C GLN A 100 8.73 -12.91 16.48
N GLY A 101 8.60 -11.61 16.79
CA GLY A 101 8.31 -11.12 18.14
C GLY A 101 6.84 -11.21 18.56
N ALA A 102 5.95 -11.56 17.63
CA ALA A 102 4.53 -11.82 17.87
C ALA A 102 4.22 -13.31 18.17
N GLN A 103 5.27 -14.08 18.49
CA GLN A 103 5.24 -15.50 18.83
C GLN A 103 5.57 -15.70 20.31
#